data_AF-A0A0L6VBY3-F1
#
_entry.id   AF-A0A0L6VBY3-F1
#
_cell.length_a   1.000
_cell.length_b   1.000
_cell.length_c   1.000
_cell.angle_alpha   90.00
_cell.angle_beta   90.00
_cell.angle_gamma   90.00
#
_symmetry.space_group_name_H-M   'P 1'
#
loop_
_entity.id
_entity.type
_entity.pdbx_description
1 polymer ?
#
loop_
_entity_poly.entity_id
_entity_poly.type
_entity_poly.pdbx_seq_one_letter_code
_entity_poly.pdbx_strand_id
1 'polypeptide(L)'
;MFPVLKLFHRINCPDHQPPSSTCSRANCLFNHSQAPIETKVTERSKEKQKQSAPATSTQATTAVTSEQKDLLPPRIQVSRTMTSSHTFPSVRQKLLDTLYQEYLKLYQGVKLSDDQARAAARRDSLQEELDCLRASNQKTYRNTIISRVVQIRKRANEPHHSSFTGTTAEFQQLKQATQPSKS
;
A
#
# COMPACT_ATOMS: atom_id res chain seq x y z
N MET A 1 6.16 8.11 -35.64
CA MET A 1 5.74 9.22 -34.76
C MET A 1 4.86 8.64 -33.67
N PHE A 2 5.31 8.59 -32.42
CA PHE A 2 4.47 8.13 -31.31
C PHE A 2 3.55 9.29 -30.86
N PRO A 3 2.22 9.09 -30.78
CA PRO A 3 1.33 10.12 -30.27
C PRO A 3 1.65 10.39 -28.80
N VAL A 4 1.92 11.65 -28.48
CA VAL A 4 2.21 12.10 -27.10
C VAL A 4 0.96 11.86 -26.27
N LEU A 5 0.96 10.76 -25.49
CA LEU A 5 -0.10 10.43 -24.57
C LEU A 5 -0.28 11.61 -23.62
N LYS A 6 -1.42 12.30 -23.73
CA LYS A 6 -1.80 13.51 -22.97
C LYS A 6 -2.06 13.22 -21.48
N LEU A 7 -1.20 12.41 -20.86
CA LEU A 7 -1.33 11.91 -19.49
C LEU A 7 -1.31 13.05 -18.46
N PHE A 8 -0.58 14.13 -18.76
CA PHE A 8 -0.30 15.23 -17.83
C PHE A 8 -1.11 16.51 -18.09
N HIS A 9 -2.01 16.51 -19.08
CA HIS A 9 -2.89 17.66 -19.38
C HIS A 9 -3.97 17.91 -18.31
N ARG A 10 -4.13 17.02 -17.32
CA ARG A 10 -5.02 17.22 -16.17
C ARG A 10 -4.31 17.74 -14.93
N ILE A 11 -2.99 17.88 -14.99
CA ILE A 11 -2.17 18.35 -13.86
C ILE A 11 -1.72 19.77 -14.18
N ASN A 12 -1.99 20.71 -13.26
CA ASN A 12 -1.55 22.10 -13.41
C ASN A 12 -0.03 22.19 -13.42
N CYS A 13 0.51 23.04 -14.28
CA CYS A 13 1.94 23.30 -14.29
C CYS A 13 2.38 23.93 -12.96
N PRO A 14 3.40 23.39 -12.27
CA PRO A 14 3.88 23.96 -11.01
C PRO A 14 4.45 25.38 -11.18
N ASP A 15 4.97 25.69 -12.37
CA ASP A 15 5.53 27.01 -12.73
C ASP A 15 4.45 27.98 -13.25
N HIS A 16 3.19 27.55 -13.33
CA HIS A 16 2.06 28.39 -13.68
C HIS A 16 1.34 28.87 -12.41
N GLN A 17 1.92 29.87 -11.75
CA GLN A 17 1.27 30.59 -10.66
C GLN A 17 0.64 31.88 -11.21
N PRO A 18 -0.71 32.00 -11.22
CA PRO A 18 -1.37 33.25 -11.60
C PRO A 18 -0.95 34.38 -10.64
N PRO A 19 -0.80 35.64 -11.10
CA PRO A 19 -1.16 36.18 -12.42
C PRO A 19 -0.05 36.11 -13.49
N SER A 20 1.15 35.64 -13.16
CA SER A 20 2.30 35.59 -14.08
C SER A 20 2.84 34.17 -14.19
N SER A 21 2.55 33.50 -15.31
CA SER A 21 3.17 32.21 -15.61
C SER A 21 4.67 32.39 -15.85
N THR A 22 5.52 31.75 -15.04
CA THR A 22 6.98 31.71 -15.27
C THR A 22 7.39 30.57 -16.20
N CYS A 23 6.41 29.77 -16.67
CA CYS A 23 6.65 28.69 -17.60
C CYS A 23 7.00 29.20 -19.00
N SER A 24 8.27 29.06 -19.40
CA SER A 24 8.78 29.42 -20.74
C SER A 24 8.71 28.30 -21.78
N ARG A 25 8.13 27.14 -21.43
CA ARG A 25 8.10 25.95 -22.29
C ARG A 25 6.95 26.01 -23.30
N ALA A 26 7.29 26.15 -24.58
CA ALA A 26 6.32 26.18 -25.69
C ALA A 26 5.44 24.90 -25.79
N ASN A 27 5.96 23.74 -25.41
CA ASN A 27 5.25 22.46 -25.37
C ASN A 27 5.26 21.88 -23.94
N CYS A 28 4.79 22.66 -22.96
CA CYS A 28 4.68 22.17 -21.59
C CYS A 28 3.78 20.93 -21.55
N LEU A 29 4.25 19.87 -20.87
CA LEU A 29 3.48 18.63 -20.71
C LEU A 29 2.28 18.80 -19.76
N PHE A 30 2.30 19.87 -18.96
CA PHE A 30 1.33 20.20 -17.93
C PHE A 30 0.35 21.26 -18.40
N ASN A 31 -0.80 21.33 -17.73
CA ASN A 31 -1.90 22.22 -18.11
C ASN A 31 -1.65 23.67 -17.67
N HIS A 32 -1.99 24.61 -18.55
CA HIS A 32 -1.99 26.07 -18.31
C HIS A 32 -3.41 26.67 -18.44
N SER A 33 -4.47 25.86 -18.49
CA SER A 33 -5.84 26.39 -18.66
C SER A 33 -6.27 27.22 -17.44
N GLN A 34 -6.37 28.54 -17.59
CA GLN A 34 -7.14 29.38 -16.69
C GLN A 34 -8.62 29.03 -16.85
N ALA A 35 -9.33 28.79 -15.75
CA ALA A 35 -10.79 28.83 -15.76
C ALA A 35 -11.21 30.30 -15.99
N PRO A 36 -12.06 30.62 -16.98
CA PRO A 36 -12.60 31.95 -17.11
C PRO A 36 -13.45 32.26 -15.89
N ILE A 37 -13.03 33.26 -15.11
CA ILE A 37 -13.87 33.88 -14.09
C ILE A 37 -14.84 34.77 -14.86
N GLU A 38 -15.95 34.20 -15.36
CA GLU A 38 -17.05 35.03 -15.85
C GLU A 38 -17.89 35.51 -14.66
N THR A 39 -17.60 36.74 -14.28
CA THR A 39 -18.48 37.58 -13.48
C THR A 39 -19.65 38.00 -14.35
N LYS A 40 -20.88 37.60 -14.00
CA LYS A 40 -22.07 38.38 -14.35
C LYS A 40 -23.12 38.30 -13.25
N VAL A 41 -23.18 39.41 -12.51
CA VAL A 41 -24.25 39.82 -11.61
C VAL A 41 -25.51 40.13 -12.44
N THR A 42 -26.70 39.72 -11.96
CA THR A 42 -27.91 40.57 -11.79
C THR A 42 -29.09 39.74 -11.26
N GLU A 43 -29.40 39.97 -9.99
CA GLU A 43 -30.69 40.19 -9.30
C GLU A 43 -32.07 39.63 -9.77
N ARG A 44 -32.80 39.15 -8.73
CA ARG A 44 -34.23 39.35 -8.35
C ARG A 44 -35.33 38.30 -8.69
N SER A 45 -35.69 37.58 -7.61
CA SER A 45 -37.00 37.56 -6.91
C SER A 45 -38.10 36.53 -7.22
N LYS A 46 -38.49 35.84 -6.12
CA LYS A 46 -39.79 35.21 -5.73
C LYS A 46 -40.23 33.96 -6.55
N GLU A 47 -40.78 32.88 -5.99
CA GLU A 47 -41.74 32.74 -4.88
C GLU A 47 -41.83 31.27 -4.35
N LYS A 48 -42.16 31.13 -3.05
CA LYS A 48 -42.85 30.00 -2.33
C LYS A 48 -42.16 28.66 -2.00
N GLN A 49 -41.73 28.59 -0.73
CA GLN A 49 -42.25 27.72 0.35
C GLN A 49 -42.82 26.32 0.00
N LYS A 50 -42.20 25.27 0.57
CA LYS A 50 -42.85 24.47 1.62
C LYS A 50 -41.81 23.77 2.51
N GLN A 51 -42.01 23.93 3.83
CA GLN A 51 -41.27 23.32 4.92
C GLN A 51 -41.43 21.79 4.96
N SER A 52 -40.38 21.10 5.39
CA SER A 52 -40.44 20.22 6.57
C SER A 52 -39.07 19.57 6.82
N ALA A 53 -38.40 19.94 7.91
CA ALA A 53 -37.55 19.00 8.64
C ALA A 53 -38.48 18.08 9.47
N PRO A 54 -38.09 16.85 9.81
CA PRO A 54 -37.13 16.66 10.89
C PRO A 54 -36.04 15.60 10.61
N ALA A 55 -35.03 15.65 11.46
CA ALA A 55 -33.87 14.78 11.53
C ALA A 55 -34.19 13.28 11.48
N THR A 56 -33.30 12.50 10.88
CA THR A 56 -32.75 11.26 11.46
C THR A 56 -31.64 10.72 10.54
N SER A 57 -30.47 10.52 11.15
CA SER A 57 -29.44 9.52 10.84
C SER A 57 -29.53 8.78 9.51
N THR A 58 -28.57 9.00 8.61
CA THR A 58 -28.14 7.96 7.66
C THR A 58 -26.65 8.11 7.38
N GLN A 59 -25.88 7.37 8.18
CA GLN A 59 -24.71 6.58 7.82
C GLN A 59 -23.80 7.16 6.72
N ALA A 60 -22.68 7.72 7.16
CA ALA A 60 -21.46 7.76 6.37
C ALA A 60 -21.09 6.32 5.98
N THR A 61 -21.31 5.97 4.72
CA THR A 61 -20.80 4.77 4.07
C THR A 61 -19.30 4.96 3.82
N THR A 62 -18.49 4.73 4.84
CA THR A 62 -17.05 4.44 4.70
C THR A 62 -16.80 3.00 5.10
N ALA A 63 -17.29 2.06 4.29
CA ALA A 63 -17.03 0.63 4.46
C ALA A 63 -17.00 -0.07 3.09
N VAL A 64 -16.23 0.45 2.13
CA VAL A 64 -15.98 -0.25 0.85
C VAL A 64 -14.58 0.04 0.33
N THR A 65 -13.50 -0.30 1.06
CA THR A 65 -12.16 -0.43 0.42
C THR A 65 -11.15 -1.25 1.23
N SER A 66 -11.60 -2.27 1.96
CA SER A 66 -10.69 -3.15 2.73
C SER A 66 -10.42 -4.45 1.96
N GLU A 67 -11.48 -5.16 1.55
CA GLU A 67 -11.36 -6.50 0.93
C GLU A 67 -10.68 -6.54 -0.43
N GLN A 68 -10.91 -5.55 -1.30
CA GLN A 68 -10.38 -5.63 -2.67
C GLN A 68 -8.86 -5.35 -2.76
N LYS A 69 -8.27 -4.80 -1.69
CA LYS A 69 -6.81 -4.64 -1.56
C LYS A 69 -6.12 -5.93 -1.16
N ASP A 70 -6.84 -6.92 -0.61
CA ASP A 70 -6.24 -8.14 -0.06
C ASP A 70 -5.77 -9.14 -1.12
N LEU A 71 -6.20 -8.97 -2.37
CA LEU A 71 -5.81 -9.84 -3.49
C LEU A 71 -4.60 -9.30 -4.28
N LEU A 72 -4.24 -8.04 -4.07
CA LEU A 72 -3.11 -7.40 -4.75
C LEU A 72 -1.82 -7.56 -3.93
N PRO A 73 -0.65 -7.67 -4.58
CA PRO A 73 0.63 -7.69 -3.89
C PRO A 73 0.77 -6.51 -2.92
N PRO A 74 1.40 -6.73 -1.74
CA PRO A 74 1.54 -5.70 -0.72
C PRO A 74 2.40 -4.55 -1.25
N ARG A 75 1.91 -3.31 -1.08
CA ARG A 75 2.60 -2.11 -1.52
C ARG A 75 2.85 -1.15 -0.37
N ILE A 76 4.09 -0.69 -0.25
CA ILE A 76 4.49 0.29 0.76
C ILE A 76 3.89 1.65 0.38
N GLN A 77 3.01 2.16 1.24
CA GLN A 77 2.51 3.53 1.09
C GLN A 77 3.57 4.51 1.57
N VAL A 78 4.20 5.21 0.64
CA VAL A 78 5.14 6.29 0.96
C VAL A 78 4.34 7.56 1.22
N SER A 79 3.74 7.67 2.40
CA SER A 79 3.13 8.93 2.85
C SER A 79 4.25 9.96 3.08
N ARG A 80 4.05 11.22 2.68
CA ARG A 80 5.02 12.32 2.92
C ARG A 80 5.47 12.45 4.39
N THR A 81 4.64 11.97 5.32
CA THR A 81 4.85 11.97 6.77
C THR A 81 5.56 10.72 7.34
N MET A 82 5.74 9.65 6.55
CA MET A 82 6.42 8.41 6.96
C MET A 82 7.82 8.28 6.33
N THR A 83 8.60 9.36 6.39
CA THR A 83 9.95 9.45 5.81
C THR A 83 11.07 8.93 6.73
N SER A 84 10.75 8.47 7.95
CA SER A 84 11.77 7.96 8.90
C SER A 84 12.18 6.50 8.67
N SER A 85 12.23 6.04 7.42
CA SER A 85 12.81 4.73 7.10
C SER A 85 14.27 4.91 6.73
N HIS A 86 15.16 4.15 7.39
CA HIS A 86 16.59 4.18 7.06
C HIS A 86 16.91 3.49 5.72
N THR A 87 15.93 2.85 5.07
CA THR A 87 16.07 2.19 3.78
C THR A 87 15.15 2.82 2.75
N PHE A 88 15.65 3.03 1.53
CA PHE A 88 14.88 3.60 0.43
C PHE A 88 13.60 2.80 0.11
N PRO A 89 12.46 3.47 -0.16
CA PRO A 89 11.20 2.79 -0.43
C PRO A 89 11.23 1.78 -1.59
N SER A 90 11.99 2.06 -2.65
CA SER A 90 12.14 1.15 -3.80
C SER A 90 12.82 -0.17 -3.41
N VAL A 91 13.85 -0.09 -2.56
CA VAL A 91 14.57 -1.27 -2.05
C VAL A 91 13.65 -2.07 -1.14
N ARG A 92 12.93 -1.39 -0.24
CA ARG A 92 11.96 -2.04 0.66
C ARG A 92 10.86 -2.74 -0.13
N GLN A 93 10.29 -2.09 -1.15
CA GLN A 93 9.25 -2.68 -1.98
C GLN A 93 9.74 -3.96 -2.67
N LYS A 94 10.93 -3.92 -3.29
CA LYS A 94 11.50 -5.10 -3.96
C LYS A 94 11.71 -6.28 -2.99
N LEU A 95 12.14 -5.99 -1.77
CA LEU A 95 12.36 -7.00 -0.73
C LEU A 95 11.04 -7.53 -0.16
N LEU A 96 10.03 -6.68 0.01
CA LEU A 96 8.67 -7.06 0.36
C LEU A 96 8.03 -7.95 -0.70
N ASP A 97 8.17 -7.62 -1.98
CA ASP A 97 7.68 -8.46 -3.09
C ASP A 97 8.32 -9.85 -3.03
N THR A 98 9.61 -9.91 -2.69
CA THR A 98 10.33 -11.18 -2.51
C THR A 98 9.78 -11.97 -1.33
N LEU A 99 9.56 -11.34 -0.16
CA LEU A 99 8.94 -12.00 0.99
C LEU A 99 7.54 -12.53 0.65
N TYR A 100 6.72 -11.71 0.01
CA TYR A 100 5.36 -12.07 -0.39
C TYR A 100 5.34 -13.32 -1.28
N GLN A 101 6.20 -13.38 -2.30
CA GLN A 101 6.30 -14.56 -3.17
C GLN A 101 6.66 -15.84 -2.41
N GLU A 102 7.53 -15.73 -1.40
CA GLU A 102 7.97 -16.90 -0.63
C GLU A 102 6.88 -17.36 0.35
N TYR A 103 6.15 -16.43 0.98
CA TYR A 103 4.95 -16.78 1.75
C TYR A 103 3.84 -17.38 0.90
N LEU A 104 3.65 -16.86 -0.32
CA LEU A 104 2.63 -17.38 -1.23
C LEU A 104 2.94 -18.82 -1.63
N LYS A 105 4.19 -19.13 -1.97
CA LYS A 105 4.64 -20.53 -2.20
C LYS A 105 4.46 -21.40 -0.96
N LEU A 106 4.81 -20.88 0.21
CA LEU A 106 4.64 -21.59 1.49
C LEU A 106 3.16 -21.97 1.70
N TYR A 107 2.24 -21.02 1.50
CA TYR A 107 0.82 -21.23 1.76
C TYR A 107 0.08 -21.98 0.65
N GLN A 108 0.57 -21.95 -0.59
CA GLN A 108 0.10 -22.85 -1.65
C GLN A 108 0.47 -24.31 -1.39
N GLY A 109 1.59 -24.56 -0.69
CA GLY A 109 1.95 -25.91 -0.22
C GLY A 109 1.03 -26.43 0.90
N VAL A 110 0.35 -25.52 1.61
CA VAL A 110 -0.68 -25.85 2.60
C VAL A 110 -2.03 -25.97 1.87
N LYS A 111 -2.94 -26.82 2.35
CA LYS A 111 -4.31 -26.96 1.80
C LYS A 111 -5.21 -25.74 2.11
N LEU A 112 -4.68 -24.52 2.01
CA LEU A 112 -5.44 -23.27 2.09
C LEU A 112 -6.08 -22.97 0.73
N SER A 113 -7.22 -22.28 0.73
CA SER A 113 -7.76 -21.71 -0.52
C SER A 113 -6.83 -20.62 -1.05
N ASP A 114 -6.77 -20.44 -2.37
CA ASP A 114 -5.82 -19.50 -3.01
C ASP A 114 -6.03 -18.05 -2.53
N ASP A 115 -7.28 -17.63 -2.28
CA ASP A 115 -7.58 -16.31 -1.74
C ASP A 115 -7.12 -16.16 -0.29
N GLN A 116 -7.31 -17.18 0.56
CA GLN A 116 -6.79 -17.17 1.93
C GLN A 116 -5.26 -17.18 1.95
N ALA A 117 -4.62 -17.93 1.06
CA ALA A 117 -3.17 -17.98 0.92
C ALA A 117 -2.62 -16.59 0.51
N ARG A 118 -3.24 -15.94 -0.47
CA ARG A 118 -2.86 -14.58 -0.90
C ARG A 118 -3.04 -13.55 0.22
N ALA A 119 -4.17 -13.58 0.94
CA ALA A 119 -4.44 -12.68 2.05
C ALA A 119 -3.48 -12.89 3.23
N ALA A 120 -3.23 -14.15 3.62
CA ALA A 120 -2.27 -14.49 4.68
C ALA A 120 -0.85 -14.09 4.28
N ALA A 121 -0.41 -14.41 3.06
CA ALA A 121 0.92 -14.04 2.56
C ALA A 121 1.11 -12.53 2.57
N ARG A 122 0.10 -11.76 2.18
CA ARG A 122 0.12 -10.29 2.19
C ARG A 122 0.31 -9.74 3.61
N ARG A 123 -0.50 -10.19 4.56
CA ARG A 123 -0.42 -9.78 5.97
C ARG A 123 0.95 -10.12 6.56
N ASP A 124 1.38 -11.36 6.41
CA ASP A 124 2.55 -11.86 7.12
C ASP A 124 3.85 -11.32 6.52
N SER A 125 3.91 -11.13 5.19
CA SER A 125 5.06 -10.49 4.54
C SER A 125 5.21 -9.01 4.91
N LEU A 126 4.09 -8.26 5.05
CA LEU A 126 4.12 -6.88 5.53
C LEU A 126 4.62 -6.80 6.97
N GLN A 127 4.11 -7.67 7.84
CA GLN A 127 4.52 -7.71 9.24
C GLN A 127 6.01 -8.07 9.36
N GLU A 128 6.48 -9.10 8.66
CA GLU A 128 7.88 -9.51 8.69
C GLU A 128 8.82 -8.43 8.13
N GLU A 129 8.42 -7.70 7.08
CA GLU A 129 9.19 -6.56 6.56
C GLU A 129 9.34 -5.46 7.59
N LEU A 130 8.25 -5.11 8.29
CA LEU A 130 8.25 -4.09 9.34
C LEU A 130 9.12 -4.50 10.53
N ASP A 131 9.06 -5.76 10.92
CA ASP A 131 9.87 -6.27 12.04
C ASP A 131 11.35 -6.30 11.67
N CYS A 132 11.69 -6.71 10.44
CA CYS A 132 13.05 -6.60 9.92
C CYS A 132 13.52 -5.14 9.87
N LEU A 133 12.66 -4.22 9.43
CA LEU A 133 12.98 -2.80 9.38
C LEU A 133 13.23 -2.24 10.79
N ARG A 134 12.46 -2.64 11.79
CA ARG A 134 12.67 -2.18 13.18
C ARG A 134 13.91 -2.78 13.82
N ALA A 135 14.20 -4.04 13.53
CA ALA A 135 15.30 -4.79 14.16
C ALA A 135 16.68 -4.56 13.52
N SER A 136 16.75 -3.84 12.39
CA SER A 136 17.99 -3.66 11.63
C SER A 136 18.30 -2.20 11.33
N ASN A 137 19.38 -1.96 10.61
CA ASN A 137 19.77 -0.65 10.10
C ASN A 137 19.98 -0.71 8.59
N GLN A 138 20.24 0.44 7.96
CA GLN A 138 20.38 0.53 6.49
C GLN A 138 21.34 -0.48 5.87
N LYS A 139 22.47 -0.77 6.54
CA LYS A 139 23.49 -1.69 6.02
C LYS A 139 23.11 -3.15 6.21
N THR A 140 22.38 -3.48 7.27
CA THR A 140 22.05 -4.86 7.64
C THR A 140 20.67 -5.30 7.18
N TYR A 141 19.75 -4.37 6.93
CA TYR A 141 18.35 -4.64 6.59
C TYR A 141 18.16 -5.64 5.45
N ARG A 142 18.87 -5.44 4.34
CA ARG A 142 18.79 -6.36 3.18
C ARG A 142 19.20 -7.79 3.58
N ASN A 143 20.27 -7.93 4.35
CA ASN A 143 20.76 -9.24 4.78
C ASN A 143 19.82 -9.89 5.80
N THR A 144 19.18 -9.10 6.66
CA THR A 144 18.14 -9.58 7.57
C THR A 144 16.95 -10.15 6.80
N ILE A 145 16.43 -9.43 5.80
CA ILE A 145 15.32 -9.91 4.96
C ILE A 145 15.72 -11.19 4.20
N ILE A 146 16.91 -11.22 3.59
CA ILE A 146 17.41 -12.43 2.89
C ILE A 146 17.46 -13.62 3.85
N SER A 147 17.93 -13.40 5.07
CA SER A 147 17.98 -14.46 6.09
C SER A 147 16.57 -14.96 6.45
N ARG A 148 15.57 -14.09 6.51
CA ARG A 148 14.16 -14.49 6.70
C ARG A 148 13.60 -15.27 5.52
N VAL A 149 13.88 -14.85 4.29
CA VAL A 149 13.51 -15.60 3.09
C VAL A 149 14.05 -17.03 3.12
N VAL A 150 15.33 -17.20 3.50
CA VAL A 150 15.93 -18.54 3.65
C VAL A 150 15.21 -19.36 4.72
N GLN A 151 14.83 -18.75 5.85
CA GLN A 151 14.10 -19.43 6.91
C GLN A 151 12.67 -19.85 6.48
N ILE A 152 11.98 -19.01 5.71
CA ILE A 152 10.66 -19.33 5.12
C ILE A 152 10.79 -20.54 4.19
N ARG A 153 11.81 -20.55 3.31
CA ARG A 153 12.08 -21.70 2.43
C ARG A 153 12.40 -22.98 3.19
N LYS A 154 13.18 -22.88 4.26
CA LYS A 154 13.47 -24.04 5.13
C LYS A 154 12.21 -24.58 5.77
N ARG A 155 11.32 -23.71 6.26
CA ARG A 155 10.03 -24.08 6.83
C ARG A 155 9.15 -24.85 5.84
N ALA A 156 9.12 -24.48 4.56
CA ALA A 156 8.35 -25.18 3.54
C ALA A 156 8.75 -26.66 3.37
N ASN A 157 9.95 -27.05 3.81
CA ASN A 157 10.44 -28.42 3.76
C ASN A 157 10.21 -29.22 5.07
N GLU A 158 9.68 -28.60 6.14
CA GLU A 158 9.46 -29.29 7.42
C GLU A 158 8.12 -30.07 7.38
N PRO A 159 8.04 -31.30 7.90
CA PRO A 159 6.85 -32.17 7.76
C PRO A 159 5.58 -31.64 8.45
N HIS A 160 5.69 -30.68 9.39
CA HIS A 160 4.57 -30.11 10.14
C HIS A 160 4.26 -28.64 9.78
N HIS A 161 4.82 -28.10 8.69
CA HIS A 161 4.60 -26.70 8.33
C HIS A 161 3.16 -26.39 7.91
N SER A 162 2.39 -27.41 7.50
CA SER A 162 0.99 -27.28 7.10
C SER A 162 0.04 -26.90 8.23
N SER A 163 0.42 -27.17 9.48
CA SER A 163 -0.42 -26.87 10.65
C SER A 163 -0.31 -25.41 11.11
N PHE A 164 0.60 -24.63 10.54
CA PHE A 164 0.85 -23.27 10.99
C PHE A 164 0.91 -22.29 9.83
N THR A 165 0.20 -21.17 9.98
CA THR A 165 0.31 -19.97 9.14
C THR A 165 0.68 -18.81 10.06
N GLY A 166 1.57 -17.93 9.61
CA GLY A 166 2.11 -16.85 10.45
C GLY A 166 3.55 -16.51 10.13
N THR A 167 4.05 -15.47 10.80
CA THR A 167 5.41 -14.93 10.63
C THR A 167 6.49 -15.93 11.07
N THR A 168 7.73 -15.64 10.71
CA THR A 168 8.88 -16.50 11.05
C THR A 168 9.12 -16.54 12.56
N ALA A 169 8.86 -15.43 13.26
CA ALA A 169 8.99 -15.32 14.71
C ALA A 169 7.98 -16.22 15.44
N GLU A 170 6.71 -16.17 15.06
CA GLU A 170 5.65 -16.98 15.67
C GLU A 170 5.92 -18.49 15.44
N PHE A 171 6.39 -18.86 14.25
CA PHE A 171 6.78 -20.24 13.96
C PHE A 171 7.94 -20.72 14.85
N GLN A 172 8.95 -19.87 15.09
CA GLN A 172 10.07 -20.21 15.98
C GLN A 172 9.62 -20.36 17.44
N GLN A 173 8.74 -19.48 17.90
CA GLN A 173 8.20 -19.55 19.26
C GLN A 173 7.40 -20.84 19.47
N LEU A 174 6.58 -21.24 18.50
CA LEU A 174 5.83 -22.49 18.56
C LEU A 174 6.76 -23.71 18.57
N LYS A 175 7.81 -23.69 17.72
CA LYS A 175 8.82 -24.76 17.68
C LYS A 175 9.54 -24.89 19.01
N GLN A 176 9.85 -23.79 19.69
CA GLN A 176 10.46 -23.82 21.03
C GLN A 176 9.49 -24.36 22.09
N ALA A 177 8.20 -23.99 22.03
CA ALA A 177 7.19 -24.49 22.95
C ALA A 177 6.88 -25.99 22.78
N THR A 178 7.09 -26.53 21.58
CA THR A 178 6.81 -27.95 21.26
C THR A 178 8.04 -28.85 21.51
N GLN A 179 9.23 -28.29 21.69
CA GLN A 179 10.42 -29.07 22.05
C GLN A 179 10.31 -29.46 23.53
N PRO A 180 10.31 -30.76 23.89
CA PRO A 180 10.34 -31.15 25.29
C PRO A 180 11.67 -30.66 25.89
N SER A 181 11.57 -29.88 26.96
CA SER A 181 12.72 -29.49 27.76
C SER A 181 13.50 -30.75 28.14
N LYS A 182 14.72 -30.90 27.60
CA LYS A 182 15.65 -31.92 28.08
C LYS A 182 15.99 -31.56 29.53
N SER A 183 15.34 -32.25 30.46
CA SER A 183 15.73 -32.32 31.87
C SER A 183 17.01 -33.13 32.03
#